data_AF-A0A7W0GEN2-F1
#
_entry.id   AF-A0A7W0GEN2-F1
#
_cell.length_a   1.000
_cell.length_b   1.000
_cell.length_c   1.000
_cell.angle_alpha   90.00
_cell.angle_beta   90.00
_cell.angle_gamma   90.00
#
_symmetry.space_group_name_H-M   'P 1'
#
loop_
_entity.id
_entity.type
_entity.pdbx_description
1 polymer ?
#
loop_
_entity_poly.entity_id
_entity_poly.type
_entity_poly.pdbx_seq_one_letter_code
_entity_poly.pdbx_strand_id
1 'polypeptide(L)'
;MSRPYLYFNAFVLAKGHELVRNVVRKQLRDAGFASDSQAGLWEQFGYNDDTLAQLTSVPLPDGRTYVQLVTTASTDAPAKHWMQELASRIQNDKSVPFD
;
A
#
# COMPACT_ATOMS: atom_id res chain seq x y z
N MET A 1 -9.72 33.25 -11.80
CA MET A 1 -8.30 33.10 -11.44
C MET A 1 -7.99 31.62 -11.26
N SER A 2 -7.30 31.00 -12.21
CA SER A 2 -6.83 29.61 -12.09
C SER A 2 -5.77 29.53 -10.98
N ARG A 3 -5.84 28.52 -10.11
CA ARG A 3 -4.83 28.23 -9.08
C ARG A 3 -3.92 27.07 -9.55
N PRO A 4 -3.05 27.26 -10.56
CA PRO A 4 -2.36 26.17 -11.24
C PRO A 4 -1.53 25.29 -10.29
N TYR A 5 -0.92 25.89 -9.27
CA TYR A 5 -0.12 25.17 -8.27
C TYR A 5 -0.94 24.33 -7.29
N LEU A 6 -2.19 24.72 -7.02
CA LEU A 6 -3.09 23.96 -6.14
C LEU A 6 -3.55 22.65 -6.81
N TYR A 7 -3.81 22.72 -8.12
CA TYR A 7 -4.19 21.56 -8.93
C TYR A 7 -3.00 20.67 -9.30
N PHE A 8 -1.80 21.24 -9.44
CA PHE A 8 -0.58 20.47 -9.69
C PHE A 8 -0.29 19.50 -8.55
N ASN A 9 -0.36 19.96 -7.29
CA ASN A 9 -0.15 19.09 -6.13
C ASN A 9 -1.23 18.01 -6.02
N ALA A 10 -2.50 18.34 -6.25
CA ALA A 10 -3.58 17.35 -6.26
C ALA A 10 -3.37 16.26 -7.34
N PHE A 11 -2.90 16.65 -8.52
CA PHE A 11 -2.60 15.73 -9.62
C PHE A 11 -1.39 14.83 -9.32
N VAL A 12 -0.30 15.40 -8.79
CA VAL A 12 0.90 14.64 -8.42
C VAL A 12 0.59 13.65 -7.28
N LEU A 13 -0.16 14.08 -6.27
CA LEU A 13 -0.61 13.21 -5.18
C LEU A 13 -1.51 12.08 -5.71
N ALA A 14 -2.44 12.37 -6.62
CA ALA A 14 -3.31 11.35 -7.21
C ALA A 14 -2.53 10.29 -8.01
N LYS A 15 -1.53 10.71 -8.80
CA LYS A 15 -0.66 9.79 -9.54
C LYS A 15 0.25 8.95 -8.63
N GLY A 16 0.88 9.59 -7.65
CA GLY A 16 1.71 8.89 -6.66
C GLY A 16 0.88 7.86 -5.89
N HIS A 17 -0.33 8.25 -5.53
CA HIS A 17 -1.28 7.38 -4.87
C HIS A 17 -1.66 6.15 -5.73
N GLU A 18 -2.00 6.36 -7.00
CA GLU A 18 -2.32 5.27 -7.93
C GLU A 18 -1.16 4.30 -8.12
N LEU A 19 0.07 4.82 -8.25
CA LEU A 19 1.28 4.02 -8.38
C LEU A 19 1.48 3.10 -7.17
N VAL A 20 1.45 3.68 -5.97
CA VAL A 20 1.64 2.92 -4.74
C VAL A 20 0.56 1.87 -4.58
N ARG A 21 -0.71 2.23 -4.81
CA ARG A 21 -1.83 1.30 -4.76
C ARG A 21 -1.61 0.09 -5.69
N ASN A 22 -1.14 0.33 -6.91
CA ASN A 22 -0.90 -0.73 -7.88
C ASN A 22 0.25 -1.66 -7.46
N VAL A 23 1.31 -1.10 -6.88
CA VAL A 23 2.44 -1.88 -6.35
C VAL A 23 1.98 -2.75 -5.18
N VAL A 24 1.25 -2.17 -4.24
CA VAL A 24 0.71 -2.89 -3.08
C VAL A 24 -0.19 -4.04 -3.50
N ARG A 25 -1.15 -3.78 -4.40
CA ARG A 25 -2.04 -4.81 -4.95
C ARG A 25 -1.28 -5.92 -5.65
N LYS A 26 -0.22 -5.56 -6.40
CA LYS A 26 0.67 -6.54 -7.03
C LYS A 26 1.35 -7.39 -5.95
N GLN A 27 1.96 -6.79 -4.93
CA GLN A 27 2.66 -7.55 -3.89
C GLN A 27 1.73 -8.48 -3.10
N LEU A 28 0.51 -8.02 -2.77
CA LEU A 28 -0.51 -8.86 -2.14
C LEU A 28 -0.88 -10.05 -3.03
N ARG A 29 -1.17 -9.80 -4.32
CA ARG A 29 -1.52 -10.85 -5.27
C ARG A 29 -0.38 -11.85 -5.48
N ASP A 30 0.85 -11.36 -5.62
CA ASP A 30 2.05 -12.20 -5.82
C ASP A 30 2.35 -13.03 -4.54
N ALA A 31 1.89 -12.57 -3.37
CA ALA A 31 1.91 -13.29 -2.10
C ALA A 31 0.69 -14.23 -1.90
N GLY A 32 -0.21 -14.34 -2.88
CA GLY A 32 -1.38 -15.23 -2.82
C GLY A 32 -2.58 -14.67 -2.05
N PHE A 33 -2.58 -13.38 -1.71
CA PHE A 33 -3.74 -12.74 -1.10
C PHE A 33 -4.77 -12.36 -2.17
N ALA A 34 -6.04 -12.68 -1.91
CA ALA A 34 -7.15 -12.08 -2.63
C ALA A 34 -7.35 -10.64 -2.13
N SER A 35 -7.57 -9.69 -3.02
CA SER A 35 -7.78 -8.28 -2.66
C SER A 35 -9.25 -7.89 -2.73
N ASP A 36 -9.75 -7.15 -1.74
CA ASP A 36 -11.06 -6.52 -1.86
C ASP A 36 -10.98 -5.31 -2.80
N SER A 37 -11.81 -5.33 -3.84
CA SER A 37 -11.90 -4.29 -4.87
C SER A 37 -12.39 -2.93 -4.35
N GLN A 38 -13.01 -2.89 -3.15
CA GLN A 38 -13.59 -1.67 -2.56
C GLN A 38 -12.62 -0.87 -1.69
N ALA A 39 -11.37 -1.28 -1.60
CA ALA A 39 -10.42 -0.62 -0.73
C ALA A 39 -10.37 0.89 -1.04
N GLY A 40 -10.48 1.70 0.01
CA GLY A 40 -10.59 3.16 -0.08
C GLY A 40 -9.39 3.77 -0.79
N LEU A 41 -9.35 5.11 -0.87
CA LEU A 41 -8.18 5.78 -1.45
C LEU A 41 -6.91 5.23 -0.78
N TRP A 42 -6.72 5.41 0.52
CA TRP A 42 -5.41 5.12 1.12
C TRP A 42 -5.20 3.70 1.63
N GLU A 43 -6.26 2.92 1.77
CA GLU A 43 -6.25 1.60 2.42
C GLU A 43 -6.45 0.49 1.39
N GLN A 44 -5.68 -0.58 1.51
CA GLN A 44 -5.77 -1.80 0.71
C GLN A 44 -5.93 -2.99 1.64
N PHE A 45 -6.88 -3.86 1.33
CA PHE A 45 -7.13 -5.07 2.08
C PHE A 45 -6.80 -6.29 1.22
N GLY A 46 -6.07 -7.23 1.81
CA GLY A 46 -5.83 -8.55 1.25
C GLY A 46 -6.19 -9.61 2.27
N TYR A 47 -6.72 -10.74 1.84
CA TYR A 47 -6.99 -11.89 2.70
C TYR A 47 -6.52 -13.20 2.05
N ASN A 48 -6.07 -14.13 2.89
CA ASN A 48 -5.89 -15.54 2.57
C ASN A 48 -6.60 -16.39 3.65
N ASP A 49 -6.41 -17.72 3.64
CA ASP A 49 -7.16 -18.64 4.51
C ASP A 49 -7.04 -18.32 6.01
N ASP A 50 -5.90 -17.75 6.44
CA ASP A 50 -5.59 -17.57 7.86
C ASP A 50 -5.28 -16.13 8.26
N THR A 51 -5.11 -15.22 7.30
CA THR A 51 -4.56 -13.88 7.52
C THR A 51 -5.31 -12.81 6.73
N LEU A 52 -5.67 -11.72 7.40
CA LEU A 52 -6.06 -10.45 6.83
C LEU A 52 -4.86 -9.49 6.89
N ALA A 53 -4.52 -8.89 5.77
CA ALA A 53 -3.54 -7.83 5.66
C ALA A 53 -4.23 -6.52 5.28
N GLN A 54 -4.03 -5.49 6.10
CA GLN A 54 -4.38 -4.10 5.79
C GLN A 54 -3.11 -3.33 5.51
N LEU A 55 -3.07 -2.64 4.39
CA LEU A 55 -1.99 -1.73 4.04
C LEU A 55 -2.52 -0.32 3.83
N THR A 56 -1.93 0.64 4.50
CA THR A 56 -2.21 2.07 4.32
C THR A 56 -1.06 2.72 3.59
N SER A 57 -1.35 3.49 2.55
CA SER A 57 -0.36 4.22 1.76
C SER A 57 -0.74 5.68 1.59
N VAL A 58 0.15 6.58 1.99
CA VAL A 58 -0.07 8.04 1.95
C VAL A 58 1.11 8.72 1.27
N PRO A 59 0.92 9.32 0.08
CA PRO A 59 1.96 10.13 -0.54
C PRO A 59 2.18 11.41 0.27
N LEU A 60 3.45 11.75 0.50
CA LEU A 60 3.89 12.90 1.27
C LEU A 60 4.32 14.06 0.35
N PRO A 61 4.27 15.32 0.82
CA PRO A 61 4.62 16.49 0.01
C PRO A 61 6.08 16.53 -0.49
N ASP A 62 6.98 15.79 0.15
CA ASP A 62 8.39 15.68 -0.22
C ASP A 62 8.67 14.60 -1.28
N GLY A 63 7.62 13.97 -1.82
CA GLY A 63 7.71 12.92 -2.83
C GLY A 63 7.90 11.52 -2.26
N ARG A 64 8.03 11.36 -0.95
CA ARG A 64 8.05 10.05 -0.29
C ARG A 64 6.65 9.49 -0.13
N THR A 65 6.56 8.21 0.20
CA THR A 65 5.28 7.55 0.53
C THR A 65 5.39 6.91 1.90
N TYR A 66 4.51 7.31 2.82
CA TYR A 66 4.33 6.58 4.07
C TYR A 66 3.53 5.29 3.79
N VAL A 67 4.07 4.16 4.20
CA VAL A 67 3.37 2.88 4.15
C VAL A 67 3.29 2.26 5.54
N GLN A 68 2.07 1.93 5.95
CA GLN A 68 1.80 1.17 7.16
C GLN A 68 1.23 -0.19 6.78
N LEU A 69 1.77 -1.26 7.36
CA LEU A 69 1.25 -2.61 7.21
C LEU A 69 0.76 -3.11 8.57
N VAL A 70 -0.46 -3.63 8.57
CA VAL A 70 -1.05 -4.34 9.71
C VAL A 70 -1.53 -5.69 9.20
N THR A 71 -1.17 -6.75 9.90
CA THR A 71 -1.67 -8.10 9.61
C THR A 71 -2.35 -8.65 10.84
N THR A 72 -3.54 -9.21 10.66
CA THR A 72 -4.25 -9.94 11.70
C THR A 72 -4.48 -11.36 11.20
N ALA A 73 -4.33 -12.34 12.09
CA ALA A 73 -4.50 -13.75 11.75
C ALA A 73 -5.12 -14.48 12.93
N SER A 74 -5.66 -15.67 12.67
CA SER A 74 -6.25 -16.52 13.71
C SER A 74 -5.21 -16.97 14.77
N THR A 75 -3.92 -16.90 14.44
CA THR A 75 -2.80 -17.13 15.37
C THR A 75 -1.68 -16.12 15.13
N ASP A 76 -0.79 -15.91 16.12
CA ASP A 76 0.28 -14.90 16.05
C ASP A 76 1.36 -15.21 15.00
N ALA A 77 1.63 -16.49 14.71
CA ALA A 77 2.75 -16.87 13.85
C ALA A 77 2.55 -16.44 12.38
N PRO A 78 1.38 -16.69 11.75
CA PRO A 78 1.06 -16.20 10.40
C PRO A 78 1.04 -14.67 10.31
N ALA A 79 0.49 -13.97 11.31
CA ALA A 79 0.47 -12.51 11.33
C ALA A 79 1.90 -11.94 11.29
N LYS A 80 2.78 -12.38 12.19
CA LYS A 80 4.18 -11.90 12.23
C LYS A 80 4.94 -12.22 10.95
N HIS A 81 4.76 -13.44 10.41
CA HIS A 81 5.39 -13.85 9.16
C HIS A 81 4.97 -12.95 7.99
N TRP A 82 3.67 -12.78 7.77
CA TRP A 82 3.16 -11.98 6.67
C TRP A 82 3.46 -10.49 6.81
N MET A 83 3.48 -9.97 8.04
CA MET A 83 3.91 -8.59 8.30
C MET A 83 5.35 -8.36 7.81
N GLN A 84 6.27 -9.25 8.16
CA GLN A 84 7.68 -9.11 7.77
C GLN A 84 7.89 -9.31 6.27
N GLU A 85 7.26 -10.34 5.70
CA GLU A 85 7.38 -10.69 4.28
C GLU A 85 6.83 -9.58 3.37
N LEU A 86 5.62 -9.11 3.63
CA LEU A 86 5.00 -8.04 2.83
C LEU A 86 5.74 -6.71 3.00
N ALA A 87 6.17 -6.36 4.22
CA ALA A 87 6.99 -5.17 4.44
C ALA A 87 8.29 -5.21 3.63
N SER A 88 8.99 -6.35 3.64
CA SER A 88 10.23 -6.53 2.88
C SER A 88 10.00 -6.42 1.37
N ARG A 89 8.94 -7.05 0.85
CA ARG A 89 8.58 -6.99 -0.58
C ARG A 89 8.29 -5.57 -1.03
N ILE A 90 7.54 -4.83 -0.23
CA ILE A 90 7.15 -3.45 -0.51
C ILE A 90 8.39 -2.55 -0.49
N GLN A 91 9.22 -2.61 0.57
CA GLN A 91 10.45 -1.81 0.67
C GLN A 91 11.45 -2.07 -0.46
N ASN A 92 11.54 -3.31 -0.94
CA ASN A 92 12.45 -3.69 -2.02
C ASN A 92 11.89 -3.40 -3.42
N ASP A 93 10.64 -2.95 -3.55
CA ASP A 93 10.07 -2.63 -4.85
C ASP A 93 10.56 -1.26 -5.33
N LYS A 94 11.54 -1.30 -6.23
CA LYS A 94 12.18 -0.11 -6.85
C LYS A 94 11.22 0.78 -7.64
N SER A 95 9.98 0.34 -7.88
CA SER A 95 8.97 1.15 -8.58
C SER A 95 8.30 2.19 -7.68
N VAL A 96 8.54 2.16 -6.37
CA VAL A 96 8.10 3.18 -5.43
C VAL A 96 9.34 3.78 -4.75
N PRO A 97 9.51 5.11 -4.72
CA PRO A 97 10.53 5.73 -3.88
C PRO A 97 10.18 5.51 -2.41
N PHE A 98 10.81 4.52 -1.79
CA PHE A 98 10.78 4.24 -0.37
C PHE A 98 11.95 4.92 0.34
N ASP A 99 11.71 5.33 1.58
CA ASP A 99 12.72 5.69 2.58
C ASP A 99 12.35 4.96 3.88
#